data_AF-A0A0N0NLF9-F1
#
_entry.id   AF-A0A0N0NLF9-F1
#
_cell.length_a   1.000
_cell.length_b   1.000
_cell.length_c   1.000
_cell.angle_alpha   90.00
_cell.angle_beta   90.00
_cell.angle_gamma   90.00
#
_symmetry.space_group_name_H-M   'P 1'
#
loop_
_entity.id
_entity.type
_entity.pdbx_description
1 polymer ?
#
loop_
_entity_poly.entity_id
_entity_poly.type
_entity_poly.pdbx_seq_one_letter_code
_entity_poly.pdbx_strand_id
1 'polypeptide(L)'
;MFNPPMHIHLFQVETFHVNSGVGRWFLNGEAHVRHPGEDIVIPKGAFHCYENASTTGEDLSVSFRLDQQDYVMEERFFRNFFGYLDDVRLSGQTPSLFQLMLFLYTVDGPLAIPVLGKKSHPISVWVSRFVMVFTGVVIGEWLLGYRKSYEEYYDSKKSK
;
A
#
# COMPACT_ATOMS: atom_id res chain seq x y z
N MET A 1 11.78 9.70 1.06
CA MET A 1 10.35 9.68 0.67
C MET A 1 9.97 8.25 0.29
N PHE A 2 8.90 7.70 0.86
CA PHE A 2 8.41 6.36 0.54
C PHE A 2 7.45 6.46 -0.66
N ASN A 3 7.76 5.74 -1.75
CA ASN A 3 6.85 5.58 -2.88
C ASN A 3 6.25 4.18 -2.77
N PRO A 4 4.92 4.03 -2.78
CA PRO A 4 4.34 2.70 -2.74
C PRO A 4 4.74 1.93 -4.00
N PRO A 5 5.05 0.63 -3.88
CA PRO A 5 5.25 -0.22 -5.04
C PRO A 5 3.97 -0.30 -5.89
N MET A 6 4.08 -0.80 -7.11
CA MET A 6 2.89 -1.12 -7.92
C MET A 6 2.00 -2.11 -7.17
N HIS A 7 0.74 -1.73 -6.91
CA HIS A 7 -0.21 -2.52 -6.13
C HIS A 7 -1.65 -2.30 -6.61
N ILE A 8 -2.59 -2.96 -5.93
CA ILE A 8 -4.01 -2.98 -6.29
C ILE A 8 -4.82 -2.91 -5.00
N HIS A 9 -5.84 -2.06 -4.94
CA HIS A 9 -6.89 -2.13 -3.91
C HIS A 9 -8.12 -2.80 -4.51
N LEU A 10 -8.48 -4.01 -4.06
CA LEU A 10 -9.55 -4.80 -4.67
C LEU A 10 -10.93 -4.19 -4.47
N PHE A 11 -11.15 -3.57 -3.31
CA PHE A 11 -12.47 -3.16 -2.84
C PHE A 11 -12.55 -1.70 -2.42
N GLN A 12 -11.46 -0.93 -2.52
CA GLN A 12 -11.38 0.45 -2.04
C GLN A 12 -11.07 1.41 -3.18
N VAL A 13 -11.75 2.56 -3.19
CA VAL A 13 -11.35 3.71 -4.03
C VAL A 13 -10.38 4.55 -3.23
N GLU A 14 -9.30 5.00 -3.87
CA GLU A 14 -8.41 5.98 -3.27
C GLU A 14 -8.54 7.32 -3.99
N THR A 15 -8.55 8.42 -3.23
CA THR A 15 -8.48 9.77 -3.79
C THR A 15 -7.30 10.51 -3.21
N PHE A 16 -6.44 11.05 -4.07
CA PHE A 16 -5.32 11.89 -3.68
C PHE A 16 -5.59 13.33 -4.07
N HIS A 17 -5.31 14.25 -3.15
CA HIS A 17 -5.25 15.69 -3.38
C HIS A 17 -3.81 16.15 -3.26
N VAL A 18 -3.27 16.82 -4.27
CA VAL A 18 -1.88 17.33 -4.23
C VAL A 18 -1.85 18.63 -3.44
N ASN A 19 -1.19 18.62 -2.28
CA ASN A 19 -1.05 19.81 -1.44
C ASN A 19 0.11 20.70 -1.95
N SER A 20 1.25 20.09 -2.31
CA SER A 20 2.45 20.75 -2.83
C SER A 20 3.28 19.76 -3.66
N GLY A 21 4.24 20.24 -4.46
CA GLY A 21 5.04 19.42 -5.34
C GLY A 21 4.33 18.99 -6.62
N VAL A 22 5.01 18.14 -7.39
CA VAL A 22 4.47 17.54 -8.61
C VAL A 22 4.52 16.03 -8.44
N GLY A 23 3.37 15.37 -8.56
CA GLY A 23 3.30 13.92 -8.47
C GLY A 23 2.99 13.30 -9.83
N ARG A 24 3.50 12.08 -10.04
CA ARG A 24 3.15 11.23 -11.18
C ARG A 24 2.57 9.93 -10.66
N TRP A 25 1.33 9.65 -11.05
CA TRP A 25 0.65 8.40 -10.80
C TRP A 25 0.73 7.53 -12.05
N PHE A 26 1.01 6.25 -11.87
CA PHE A 26 0.86 5.24 -12.90
C PHE A 26 -0.43 4.49 -12.64
N LEU A 27 -1.38 4.53 -13.56
CA LEU A 27 -2.68 3.88 -13.45
C LEU A 27 -2.88 2.96 -14.65
N ASN A 28 -2.95 1.65 -14.42
CA ASN A 28 -3.10 0.63 -15.48
C ASN A 28 -2.09 0.78 -16.64
N GLY A 29 -0.89 1.26 -16.33
CA GLY A 29 0.20 1.49 -17.29
C GLY A 29 0.18 2.86 -17.98
N GLU A 30 -0.75 3.75 -17.62
CA GLU A 30 -0.79 5.14 -18.08
C GLU A 30 -0.25 6.09 -17.02
N ALA A 31 0.50 7.11 -17.42
CA ALA A 31 1.05 8.10 -16.50
C ALA A 31 0.16 9.34 -16.42
N HIS A 32 -0.15 9.77 -15.21
CA HIS A 32 -0.94 10.96 -14.91
C HIS A 32 -0.15 11.88 -13.98
N VAL A 33 0.23 13.05 -14.49
CA VAL A 33 0.90 14.09 -13.69
C VAL A 33 -0.16 14.95 -13.01
N ARG A 34 0.07 15.30 -11.74
CA ARG A 34 -0.77 16.22 -10.98
C ARG A 34 0.06 17.28 -10.27
N HIS A 35 -0.52 18.48 -10.22
CA HIS A 35 0.03 19.69 -9.65
C HIS A 35 -0.75 20.11 -8.39
N PRO A 36 -0.23 21.05 -7.57
CA PRO A 36 -0.91 21.50 -6.36
C PRO A 36 -2.34 21.98 -6.63
N GLY A 37 -3.27 21.53 -5.79
CA GLY A 37 -4.69 21.78 -5.92
C GLY A 37 -5.46 20.79 -6.80
N GLU A 38 -4.77 19.90 -7.51
CA GLU A 38 -5.41 18.89 -8.35
C GLU A 38 -5.64 17.58 -7.61
N ASP A 39 -6.70 16.87 -8.04
CA ASP A 39 -7.06 15.56 -7.53
C ASP A 39 -6.75 14.43 -8.53
N ILE A 40 -6.56 13.22 -8.01
CA ILE A 40 -6.62 11.98 -8.78
C ILE A 40 -7.37 10.91 -7.99
N VAL A 41 -8.29 10.23 -8.69
CA VAL A 41 -9.07 9.12 -8.15
C VAL A 41 -8.54 7.82 -8.74
N ILE A 42 -8.24 6.87 -7.86
CA ILE A 42 -7.82 5.52 -8.20
C ILE A 42 -9.02 4.59 -8.05
N PRO A 43 -9.55 4.03 -9.15
CA PRO A 43 -10.66 3.10 -9.10
C PRO A 43 -10.30 1.77 -8.43
N LYS A 44 -11.32 1.10 -7.87
CA LYS A 44 -11.22 -0.28 -7.36
C LYS A 44 -10.64 -1.21 -8.43
N GLY A 45 -9.68 -2.03 -8.04
CA GLY A 45 -9.03 -3.02 -8.89
C GLY A 45 -8.03 -2.48 -9.89
N ALA A 46 -7.76 -1.16 -9.89
CA ALA A 46 -6.76 -0.59 -10.78
C ALA A 46 -5.34 -0.83 -10.27
N PHE A 47 -4.42 -1.17 -11.18
CA PHE A 47 -2.99 -1.22 -10.89
C PHE A 47 -2.47 0.20 -10.74
N HIS A 48 -1.91 0.54 -9.57
CA HIS A 48 -1.38 1.87 -9.37
C HIS A 48 -0.18 1.97 -8.43
N CYS A 49 0.59 3.04 -8.65
CA CYS A 49 1.62 3.57 -7.77
C CYS A 49 1.79 5.05 -8.09
N TYR A 50 2.57 5.75 -7.27
CA TYR A 50 2.95 7.13 -7.56
C TYR A 50 4.37 7.41 -7.10
N GLU A 51 4.92 8.49 -7.64
CA GLU A 51 6.23 9.01 -7.27
C GLU A 51 6.24 10.53 -7.33
N ASN A 52 7.21 11.12 -6.63
CA ASN A 52 7.56 12.52 -6.80
C ASN A 52 8.17 12.74 -8.19
N ALA A 53 7.55 13.60 -8.98
CA ALA A 53 7.95 13.94 -10.34
C ALA A 53 8.61 15.33 -10.43
N SER A 54 8.96 15.95 -9.30
CA SER A 54 9.69 17.21 -9.28
C SER A 54 11.06 17.06 -9.93
N THR A 55 11.39 17.98 -10.83
CA THR A 55 12.73 18.13 -11.42
C THR A 55 13.62 19.09 -10.64
N THR A 56 13.05 19.81 -9.66
CA THR A 56 13.71 20.87 -8.89
C THR A 56 14.09 20.43 -7.47
N GLY A 57 13.72 19.21 -7.07
CA GLY A 57 14.00 18.66 -5.73
C GLY A 57 12.97 19.05 -4.67
N GLU A 58 11.84 19.64 -5.07
CA GLU A 58 10.70 19.90 -4.19
C GLU A 58 10.05 18.58 -3.72
N ASP A 59 9.71 18.49 -2.43
CA ASP A 59 8.97 17.37 -1.88
C ASP A 59 7.50 17.38 -2.31
N LEU A 60 7.01 16.22 -2.74
CA LEU A 60 5.59 16.00 -3.00
C LEU A 60 4.84 15.77 -1.68
N SER A 61 3.81 16.57 -1.43
CA SER A 61 2.87 16.39 -0.32
C SER A 61 1.48 16.11 -0.87
N VAL A 62 0.87 15.02 -0.43
CA VAL A 62 -0.47 14.61 -0.86
C VAL A 62 -1.33 14.29 0.35
N SER A 63 -2.59 14.71 0.29
CA SER A 63 -3.63 14.23 1.21
C SER A 63 -4.34 13.09 0.52
N PHE A 64 -4.37 11.90 1.13
CA PHE A 64 -5.13 10.78 0.59
C PHE A 64 -6.39 10.55 1.41
N ARG A 65 -7.45 10.11 0.73
CA ARG A 65 -8.74 9.73 1.30
C ARG A 65 -9.11 8.37 0.76
N LEU A 66 -9.40 7.45 1.68
CA LEU A 66 -9.92 6.13 1.39
C LEU A 66 -11.41 6.08 1.77
N ASP A 67 -12.13 5.05 1.31
CA ASP A 67 -13.54 4.85 1.65
C ASP A 67 -13.71 4.89 3.19
N GLN A 68 -14.51 5.82 3.73
CA GLN A 68 -14.61 6.10 5.18
C GLN A 68 -14.94 4.89 6.05
N GLN A 69 -15.51 3.85 5.46
CA GLN A 69 -15.95 2.64 6.16
C GLN A 69 -14.78 1.82 6.74
N ASP A 70 -13.55 2.05 6.24
CA ASP A 70 -12.38 1.24 6.56
C ASP A 70 -11.33 1.95 7.43
N TYR A 71 -11.61 3.16 7.93
CA TYR A 71 -10.65 4.01 8.65
C TYR A 71 -9.91 3.30 9.80
N VAL A 72 -10.62 2.55 10.64
CA VAL A 72 -10.01 1.85 11.81
C VAL A 72 -9.08 0.73 11.36
N MET A 73 -9.41 0.07 10.24
CA MET A 73 -8.59 -0.99 9.66
C MET A 73 -7.32 -0.39 9.06
N GLU A 74 -7.45 0.73 8.36
CA GLU A 74 -6.34 1.46 7.73
C GLU A 74 -5.39 2.08 8.75
N GLU A 75 -5.92 2.73 9.80
CA GLU A 75 -5.08 3.28 10.87
C GLU A 75 -4.24 2.17 11.50
N ARG A 76 -4.88 1.03 11.80
CA ARG A 76 -4.18 -0.14 12.32
C ARG A 76 -3.10 -0.63 11.35
N PHE A 77 -3.41 -0.73 10.06
CA PHE A 77 -2.44 -1.11 9.04
C PHE A 77 -1.25 -0.15 9.02
N PHE A 78 -1.47 1.16 8.86
CA PHE A 78 -0.38 2.12 8.72
C PHE A 78 0.49 2.19 9.97
N ARG A 79 -0.12 2.16 11.16
CA ARG A 79 0.63 2.18 12.42
C ARG A 79 1.52 0.95 12.57
N ASN A 80 0.99 -0.24 12.25
CA ASN A 80 1.78 -1.47 12.28
C ASN A 80 2.85 -1.52 11.19
N PHE A 81 2.48 -1.16 9.97
CA PHE A 81 3.36 -1.26 8.80
C PHE A 81 4.57 -0.31 8.94
N PHE A 82 4.33 0.97 9.25
CA PHE A 82 5.41 1.94 9.41
C PHE A 82 6.15 1.77 10.74
N GLY A 83 5.46 1.44 11.83
CA GLY A 83 6.11 1.15 13.11
C GLY A 83 7.11 -0.01 12.99
N TYR A 84 6.71 -1.10 12.34
CA TYR A 84 7.58 -2.23 12.05
C TYR A 84 8.76 -1.84 11.15
N LEU A 85 8.52 -1.08 10.06
CA LEU A 85 9.60 -0.65 9.17
C LEU A 85 10.62 0.25 9.88
N ASP A 86 10.16 1.13 10.77
CA ASP A 86 11.04 1.97 11.58
C ASP A 86 11.88 1.14 12.56
N ASP A 87 11.29 0.16 13.25
CA ASP A 87 12.03 -0.73 14.17
C ASP A 87 13.07 -1.58 13.43
N VAL A 88 12.73 -2.09 12.25
CA VAL A 88 13.66 -2.81 11.38
C VAL A 88 14.82 -1.90 10.94
N ARG A 89 14.51 -0.67 10.54
CA ARG A 89 15.52 0.32 10.14
C ARG A 89 16.45 0.67 11.30
N LEU A 90 15.90 0.91 12.50
CA LEU A 90 16.66 1.26 13.70
C LEU A 90 17.53 0.09 14.20
N SER A 91 17.08 -1.14 14.02
CA SER A 91 17.85 -2.34 14.38
C SER A 91 18.87 -2.77 13.31
N GLY A 92 18.93 -2.08 12.16
CA GLY A 92 19.85 -2.42 11.06
C GLY A 92 19.53 -3.75 10.38
N GLN A 93 18.30 -4.24 10.51
CA GLN A 93 17.84 -5.49 9.91
C GLN A 93 17.16 -5.26 8.56
N THR A 94 16.87 -6.34 7.86
CA THR A 94 16.06 -6.31 6.63
C THR A 94 14.60 -6.63 6.95
N PRO A 95 13.63 -5.95 6.31
CA PRO A 95 12.22 -6.27 6.52
C PRO A 95 11.92 -7.69 6.05
N SER A 96 11.31 -8.50 6.92
CA SER A 96 10.75 -9.79 6.56
C SER A 96 9.64 -9.65 5.52
N LEU A 97 9.84 -10.25 4.34
CA LEU A 97 8.84 -10.32 3.28
C LEU A 97 7.52 -10.93 3.77
N PHE A 98 7.58 -11.92 4.66
CA PHE A 98 6.39 -12.60 5.17
C PHE A 98 5.53 -11.68 6.05
N GLN A 99 6.15 -10.88 6.91
CA GLN A 99 5.45 -9.88 7.72
C GLN A 99 4.86 -8.76 6.85
N LEU A 100 5.60 -8.28 5.85
CA LEU A 100 5.10 -7.26 4.92
C LEU A 100 3.87 -7.77 4.15
N MET A 101 3.92 -8.99 3.62
CA MET A 101 2.80 -9.60 2.90
C MET A 101 1.60 -9.86 3.83
N LEU A 102 1.84 -10.16 5.11
CA LEU A 102 0.78 -10.30 6.11
C LEU A 102 0.09 -8.96 6.41
N PHE A 103 0.82 -7.85 6.46
CA PHE A 103 0.21 -6.52 6.59
C PHE A 103 -0.59 -6.13 5.35
N LEU A 104 -0.08 -6.38 4.14
CA LEU A 104 -0.84 -6.11 2.90
C LEU A 104 -2.13 -6.94 2.83
N TYR A 105 -2.10 -8.16 3.37
CA TYR A 105 -3.29 -8.99 3.50
C TYR A 105 -4.39 -8.34 4.36
N THR A 106 -4.05 -7.57 5.39
CA THR A 106 -5.08 -6.97 6.27
C THR A 106 -5.91 -5.90 5.58
N VAL A 107 -5.40 -5.30 4.49
CA VAL A 107 -6.06 -4.25 3.72
C VAL A 107 -6.55 -4.73 2.35
N ASP A 108 -6.47 -6.02 2.05
CA ASP A 108 -6.74 -6.58 0.71
C ASP A 108 -5.99 -5.84 -0.42
N GLY A 109 -4.74 -5.44 -0.13
CA GLY A 109 -3.91 -4.59 -1.00
C GLY A 109 -2.68 -5.31 -1.57
N PRO A 110 -2.81 -6.32 -2.44
CA PRO A 110 -1.68 -7.08 -2.93
C PRO A 110 -0.74 -6.26 -3.81
N LEU A 111 0.56 -6.59 -3.74
CA LEU A 111 1.54 -6.13 -4.73
C LEU A 111 1.18 -6.65 -6.11
N ALA A 112 1.31 -5.79 -7.11
CA ALA A 112 1.01 -6.13 -8.49
C ALA A 112 2.06 -7.07 -9.07
N ILE A 113 1.63 -8.27 -9.44
CA ILE A 113 2.45 -9.23 -10.18
C ILE A 113 2.00 -9.22 -11.65
N PRO A 114 2.82 -8.66 -12.57
CA PRO A 114 2.49 -8.70 -13.99
C PRO A 114 2.60 -10.14 -14.50
N VAL A 115 1.52 -10.64 -15.11
CA VAL A 115 1.46 -11.98 -15.71
C VAL A 115 1.05 -11.78 -17.15
N LEU A 116 1.82 -12.24 -18.16
CA LEU A 116 1.37 -12.41 -19.55
C LEU A 116 0.69 -11.20 -20.27
N GLY A 117 1.28 -10.00 -20.24
CA GLY A 117 0.87 -8.85 -21.09
C GLY A 117 -0.37 -8.09 -20.62
N LYS A 118 -0.99 -7.25 -21.46
CA LYS A 118 -2.10 -6.35 -21.06
C LYS A 118 -3.48 -7.02 -20.91
N LYS A 119 -3.71 -8.18 -21.55
CA LYS A 119 -5.02 -8.87 -21.57
C LYS A 119 -5.29 -9.77 -20.36
N SER A 120 -4.30 -9.94 -19.50
CA SER A 120 -4.28 -10.85 -18.36
C SER A 120 -4.64 -10.17 -17.04
N HIS A 121 -5.17 -8.94 -17.08
CA HIS A 121 -5.50 -8.14 -15.90
C HIS A 121 -6.25 -8.94 -14.81
N PRO A 122 -7.27 -9.76 -15.10
CA PRO A 122 -7.92 -10.58 -14.06
C PRO A 122 -6.99 -11.65 -13.49
N ILE A 123 -6.19 -12.30 -14.33
CA ILE A 123 -5.25 -13.35 -13.92
C ILE A 123 -4.16 -12.76 -13.02
N SER A 124 -3.62 -11.59 -13.38
CA SER A 124 -2.65 -10.88 -12.54
C SER A 124 -3.21 -10.55 -11.17
N VAL A 125 -4.46 -10.10 -11.06
CA VAL A 125 -5.13 -9.85 -9.77
C VAL A 125 -5.20 -11.14 -8.93
N TRP A 126 -5.65 -12.25 -9.52
CA TRP A 126 -5.74 -13.54 -8.84
C TRP A 126 -4.39 -14.05 -8.35
N VAL A 127 -3.35 -13.97 -9.20
CA VAL A 127 -1.99 -14.38 -8.85
C VAL A 127 -1.42 -13.50 -7.74
N SER A 128 -1.58 -12.18 -7.86
CA SER A 128 -1.13 -11.21 -6.85
C SER A 128 -1.75 -11.51 -5.48
N ARG A 129 -3.07 -11.75 -5.45
CA ARG A 129 -3.79 -12.10 -4.23
C ARG A 129 -3.38 -13.46 -3.67
N PHE A 130 -3.22 -14.47 -4.52
CA PHE A 130 -2.76 -15.79 -4.11
C PHE A 130 -1.38 -15.72 -3.46
N VAL A 131 -0.43 -15.02 -4.08
CA VAL A 131 0.93 -14.86 -3.54
C VAL A 131 0.89 -14.12 -2.19
N MET A 132 0.10 -13.06 -2.07
CA MET A 132 -0.10 -12.35 -0.80
C MET A 132 -0.64 -13.27 0.31
N VAL A 133 -1.72 -14.02 0.03
CA VAL A 133 -2.31 -14.93 1.02
C VAL A 133 -1.35 -16.05 1.40
N PHE A 134 -0.73 -16.68 0.42
CA PHE A 134 0.17 -17.81 0.68
C PHE A 134 1.42 -17.36 1.44
N THR A 135 2.08 -16.29 1.02
CA THR A 135 3.30 -15.79 1.67
C THR A 135 2.99 -15.15 3.02
N GLY A 136 1.96 -14.31 3.13
CA GLY A 136 1.62 -13.59 4.36
C GLY A 136 0.93 -14.47 5.40
N VAL A 137 -0.13 -15.19 5.02
CA VAL A 137 -0.96 -15.95 5.96
C VAL A 137 -0.40 -17.35 6.19
N VAL A 138 -0.22 -18.13 5.13
CA VAL A 138 0.19 -19.54 5.27
C VAL A 138 1.61 -19.63 5.82
N ILE A 139 2.57 -18.93 5.18
CA ILE A 139 3.95 -18.96 5.67
C ILE A 139 4.13 -18.01 6.85
N GLY A 140 3.73 -16.75 6.72
CA GLY A 140 3.98 -15.75 7.74
C GLY A 140 3.26 -16.02 9.07
N GLU A 141 1.92 -16.07 9.05
CA GLU A 141 1.13 -16.25 10.27
C GLU A 141 1.17 -17.69 10.79
N TRP A 142 0.90 -18.70 9.95
CA TRP A 142 0.72 -20.07 10.43
C TRP A 142 2.03 -20.81 10.71
N LEU A 143 3.07 -20.63 9.88
CA LEU A 143 4.33 -21.35 10.05
C LEU A 143 5.35 -20.55 10.88
N LEU A 144 5.45 -19.23 10.67
CA LEU A 144 6.46 -18.38 11.31
C LEU A 144 5.93 -17.60 12.52
N GLY A 145 4.61 -17.55 12.74
CA GLY A 145 4.01 -16.92 13.91
C GLY A 145 3.94 -15.39 13.87
N TYR A 146 4.10 -14.77 12.70
CA TYR A 146 3.91 -13.34 12.50
C TYR A 146 2.47 -12.91 12.82
N ARG A 147 2.28 -11.63 13.17
CA ARG A 147 0.97 -11.09 13.59
C ARG A 147 0.47 -10.02 12.63
N LYS A 148 -0.85 -9.96 12.47
CA LYS A 148 -1.55 -8.93 11.68
C LYS A 148 -1.53 -7.56 12.35
N SER A 149 -1.38 -7.53 13.67
CA SER A 149 -1.25 -6.33 14.47
C SER A 149 -0.46 -6.65 15.73
N TYR A 150 0.31 -5.67 16.17
CA TYR A 150 1.10 -5.66 17.39
C TYR A 150 0.61 -4.51 18.27
N GLU A 151 0.49 -4.75 19.58
CA GLU A 151 -0.11 -3.80 20.52
C GLU A 151 0.77 -2.56 20.74
N GLU A 152 2.09 -2.70 20.56
CA GLU A 152 3.04 -1.59 20.61
C GLU A 152 2.77 -0.53 19.54
N TYR A 153 2.22 -0.92 18.38
CA TYR A 153 1.91 0.01 17.29
C TYR A 153 0.45 0.47 17.30
N TYR A 154 -0.48 -0.41 17.67
CA TYR A 154 -1.91 -0.12 17.70
C TYR A 154 -2.61 -0.79 18.88
N ASP A 155 -3.04 0.02 19.85
CA ASP A 155 -3.86 -0.42 20.98
C ASP A 155 -5.33 0.00 20.76
N SER A 156 -6.18 -0.99 20.49
CA SER A 156 -7.62 -0.79 20.29
C SER A 156 -8.36 -0.23 21.51
N LYS A 157 -7.78 -0.33 22.72
CA LYS A 157 -8.38 0.18 23.96
C LYS A 157 -8.08 1.67 24.18
N LYS A 158 -7.02 2.20 23.56
CA LYS A 158 -6.62 3.63 23.65
C LYS A 158 -7.08 4.47 22.47
N SER A 159 -7.52 3.83 21.39
CA SER A 159 -7.90 4.49 20.13
C SER A 159 -9.42 4.73 20.01
N LYS A 160 -10.12 4.90 21.15
CA LYS A 160 -11.56 5.18 21.24
C LYS A 160 -11.82 6.60 21.73
#